data_AF-A0A519LF50-F1
#
_entry.id   AF-A0A519LF50-F1
#
_cell.length_a   1.000
_cell.length_b   1.000
_cell.length_c   1.000
_cell.angle_alpha   90.00
_cell.angle_beta   90.00
_cell.angle_gamma   90.00
#
_symmetry.space_group_name_H-M   'P 1'
#
loop_
_entity.id
_entity.type
_entity.pdbx_description
1 polymer ?
#
loop_
_entity_poly.entity_id
_entity_poly.type
_entity_poly.pdbx_seq_one_letter_code
_entity_poly.pdbx_strand_id
1 'polypeptide(L)'
;MKESKEFRVLIPEEEYQIIEFKQENLPGVGVINLSLIDFEPKEVFSWHCSIMLNFENFIENGMPTNNDVLIAEKFEDFLSEKIKGDDKEKPNALFLGRITWKETRELIWRVYNPKIVNEFLEEIIEKKKHSFQFDYRIENDEEWKLAEWHLESVKSITKKKK
;
A
#
# COMPACT_ATOMS: atom_id res chain seq x y z
N MET A 1 7.68 33.33 -5.65
CA MET A 1 7.14 32.39 -6.65
C MET A 1 7.97 31.13 -6.54
N LYS A 2 7.41 29.98 -6.12
CA LYS A 2 8.14 28.69 -6.22
C LYS A 2 8.21 28.35 -7.71
N GLU A 3 9.41 28.13 -8.24
CA GLU A 3 9.60 27.64 -9.60
C GLU A 3 8.82 26.33 -9.79
N SER A 4 8.11 26.20 -10.91
CA SER A 4 7.47 24.94 -11.28
C SER A 4 8.58 23.95 -11.67
N LYS A 5 8.86 22.99 -10.80
CA LYS A 5 9.76 21.88 -11.12
C LYS A 5 9.05 20.92 -12.08
N GLU A 6 9.70 20.57 -13.18
CA GLU A 6 9.27 19.50 -14.08
C GLU A 6 10.05 18.22 -13.76
N PHE A 7 9.34 17.10 -13.64
CA PHE A 7 9.95 15.79 -13.41
C PHE A 7 9.71 14.86 -14.60
N ARG A 8 10.72 14.06 -14.91
CA ARG A 8 10.57 12.85 -15.72
C ARG A 8 10.87 11.67 -14.81
N VAL A 9 9.91 10.78 -14.70
CA VAL A 9 9.97 9.63 -13.79
C VAL A 9 9.80 8.37 -14.62
N LEU A 10 10.64 7.37 -14.34
CA LEU A 10 10.45 6.03 -14.86
C LEU A 10 9.68 5.23 -13.82
N ILE A 11 8.52 4.71 -14.23
CA ILE A 11 7.72 3.83 -13.37
C ILE A 11 8.32 2.42 -13.51
N PRO A 12 8.89 1.84 -12.44
CA PRO A 12 9.51 0.53 -12.54
C PRO A 12 8.44 -0.57 -12.65
N GLU A 13 8.79 -1.68 -13.28
CA GLU A 13 7.99 -2.90 -13.19
C GLU A 13 7.94 -3.37 -11.72
N GLU A 14 6.77 -3.86 -11.29
CA GLU A 14 6.55 -4.25 -9.90
C GLU A 14 7.20 -5.60 -9.60
N GLU A 15 8.04 -5.65 -8.57
CA GLU A 15 8.68 -6.88 -8.10
C GLU A 15 8.37 -7.04 -6.62
N TYR A 16 7.74 -8.14 -6.21
CA TYR A 16 7.25 -8.31 -4.85
C TYR A 16 8.08 -9.30 -4.05
N GLN A 17 8.29 -8.98 -2.77
CA GLN A 17 8.86 -9.91 -1.78
C GLN A 17 7.89 -10.14 -0.62
N ILE A 18 7.73 -11.42 -0.27
CA ILE A 18 7.03 -11.84 0.94
C ILE A 18 7.98 -11.76 2.14
N ILE A 19 7.49 -11.19 3.23
CA ILE A 19 8.18 -11.08 4.51
C ILE A 19 7.27 -11.68 5.58
N GLU A 20 7.77 -12.70 6.27
CA GLU A 20 7.09 -13.24 7.45
C GLU A 20 7.72 -12.63 8.69
N PHE A 21 6.88 -12.21 9.63
CA PHE A 21 7.32 -11.62 10.90
C PHE A 21 6.44 -12.09 12.06
N LYS A 22 6.86 -11.77 13.28
CA LYS A 22 6.13 -12.06 14.50
C LYS A 22 6.12 -10.82 15.39
N GLN A 23 4.94 -10.38 15.79
CA GLN A 23 4.75 -9.22 16.66
C GLN A 23 3.66 -9.56 17.68
N GLU A 24 3.88 -9.22 18.95
CA GLU A 24 2.99 -9.59 20.07
C GLU A 24 2.67 -11.09 20.14
N ASN A 25 3.65 -11.92 19.77
CA ASN A 25 3.50 -13.37 19.60
C ASN A 25 2.54 -13.86 18.50
N LEU A 26 1.98 -12.95 17.70
CA LEU A 26 1.14 -13.28 16.54
C LEU A 26 1.96 -13.25 15.24
N PRO A 27 1.68 -14.15 14.29
CA PRO A 27 2.29 -14.11 12.98
C PRO A 27 1.79 -12.91 12.18
N GLY A 28 2.64 -12.38 11.31
CA GLY A 28 2.28 -11.38 10.32
C GLY A 28 2.97 -11.66 8.99
N VAL A 29 2.33 -11.22 7.91
CA VAL A 29 2.82 -11.38 6.54
C VAL A 29 2.77 -10.05 5.82
N GLY A 30 3.92 -9.60 5.33
CA GLY A 30 4.06 -8.45 4.44
C GLY A 30 4.33 -8.89 3.01
N VAL A 31 3.78 -8.18 2.03
CA VAL A 31 4.16 -8.28 0.62
C VAL A 31 4.57 -6.88 0.18
N ILE A 32 5.86 -6.68 -0.08
CA ILE A 32 6.44 -5.35 -0.32
C ILE A 32 7.00 -5.28 -1.75
N ASN A 33 6.75 -4.16 -2.42
CA ASN A 33 7.26 -3.88 -3.75
C ASN A 33 8.73 -3.44 -3.69
N LEU A 34 9.63 -4.33 -4.08
CA LEU A 34 11.07 -4.15 -4.13
C LEU A 34 11.48 -3.04 -5.08
N SER A 35 10.75 -2.87 -6.19
CA SER A 35 11.13 -1.92 -7.22
C SER A 35 11.02 -0.46 -6.76
N LEU A 36 10.37 -0.23 -5.62
CA LEU A 36 10.25 1.08 -4.98
C LEU A 36 11.35 1.40 -3.96
N ILE A 37 12.27 0.46 -3.68
CA ILE A 37 13.35 0.64 -2.70
C ILE A 37 14.27 1.82 -3.06
N ASP A 38 14.62 1.93 -4.33
CA ASP A 38 15.54 2.93 -4.88
C ASP A 38 14.81 3.93 -5.80
N PHE A 39 13.48 4.03 -5.66
CA PHE A 39 12.66 4.90 -6.48
C PHE A 39 12.97 6.38 -6.20
N GLU A 40 13.25 7.12 -7.27
CA GLU A 40 13.45 8.56 -7.25
C GLU A 40 12.90 9.18 -8.55
N PRO A 41 12.45 10.45 -8.52
CA PRO A 41 12.34 11.33 -7.36
C PRO A 41 11.10 11.04 -6.51
N LYS A 42 11.28 10.84 -5.20
CA LYS A 42 10.19 10.56 -4.24
C LYS A 42 9.13 11.66 -4.14
N GLU A 43 9.53 12.92 -4.33
CA GLU A 43 8.65 14.10 -4.21
C GLU A 43 7.47 14.07 -5.21
N VAL A 44 7.59 13.32 -6.31
CA VAL A 44 6.50 13.13 -7.27
C VAL A 44 5.37 12.31 -6.63
N PHE A 45 5.67 11.22 -5.93
CA PHE A 45 4.67 10.43 -5.20
C PHE A 45 4.76 10.70 -3.70
N SER A 46 4.65 11.99 -3.37
CA SER A 46 4.88 12.54 -2.03
C SER A 46 3.79 12.20 -1.02
N TRP A 47 2.67 11.61 -1.40
CA TRP A 47 1.60 11.29 -0.46
C TRP A 47 1.63 9.81 -0.08
N HIS A 48 1.50 9.54 1.21
CA HIS A 48 1.33 8.20 1.75
C HIS A 48 -0.17 7.94 1.93
N CYS A 49 -0.71 6.98 1.19
CA CYS A 49 -2.07 6.49 1.40
C CYS A 49 -2.00 5.12 2.07
N SER A 50 -2.59 5.01 3.26
CA SER A 50 -2.76 3.76 3.99
C SER A 50 -4.25 3.47 4.16
N ILE A 51 -4.68 2.27 3.79
CA ILE A 51 -6.04 1.77 3.94
C ILE A 51 -6.00 0.56 4.87
N MET A 52 -6.70 0.63 5.99
CA MET A 52 -6.75 -0.44 6.98
C MET A 52 -8.07 -1.21 6.88
N LEU A 53 -7.99 -2.44 6.38
CA LEU A 53 -9.11 -3.38 6.36
C LEU A 53 -9.19 -4.12 7.68
N ASN A 54 -10.40 -4.27 8.23
CA ASN A 54 -10.65 -5.09 9.41
C ASN A 54 -11.36 -6.39 9.00
N PHE A 55 -10.88 -7.53 9.49
CA PHE A 55 -11.47 -8.84 9.26
C PHE A 55 -12.37 -9.24 10.43
N GLU A 56 -13.61 -9.63 10.13
CA GLU A 56 -14.54 -10.15 11.16
C GLU A 56 -14.32 -11.63 11.46
N ASN A 57 -13.83 -12.41 10.48
CA ASN A 57 -13.51 -13.83 10.68
C ASN A 57 -12.00 -14.06 10.53
N PHE A 58 -11.44 -14.69 11.55
CA PHE A 58 -10.02 -15.02 11.63
C PHE A 58 -9.84 -16.35 12.36
N ILE A 59 -8.73 -17.01 12.09
CA ILE A 59 -8.33 -18.24 12.79
C ILE A 59 -7.60 -17.90 14.10
N GLU A 60 -7.34 -18.88 14.97
CA GLU A 60 -6.81 -18.67 16.33
C GLU A 60 -5.52 -17.84 16.42
N ASN A 61 -4.75 -17.73 15.33
CA ASN A 61 -3.52 -16.93 15.28
C ASN A 61 -3.72 -15.49 14.78
N GLY A 62 -4.96 -15.01 14.67
CA GLY A 62 -5.30 -13.66 14.23
C GLY A 62 -5.15 -13.43 12.72
N MET A 63 -4.86 -14.46 11.93
CA MET A 63 -4.86 -14.35 10.47
C MET A 63 -6.29 -14.50 9.93
N PRO A 64 -6.65 -13.78 8.86
CA PRO A 64 -7.94 -13.95 8.20
C PRO A 64 -8.13 -15.37 7.65
N THR A 65 -9.39 -15.79 7.50
CA THR A 65 -9.69 -17.06 6.83
C THR A 65 -9.28 -17.02 5.36
N ASN A 66 -9.00 -18.17 4.74
CA ASN A 66 -8.68 -18.23 3.31
C ASN A 66 -9.76 -17.59 2.43
N ASN A 67 -11.03 -17.69 2.81
CA ASN A 67 -12.12 -17.05 2.08
C ASN A 67 -12.03 -15.52 2.17
N ASP A 68 -11.79 -14.97 3.36
CA ASP A 68 -11.69 -13.52 3.54
C ASP A 68 -10.42 -12.95 2.89
N VAL A 69 -9.34 -13.73 2.84
CA VAL A 69 -8.15 -13.39 2.05
C VAL A 69 -8.49 -13.20 0.58
N LEU A 70 -9.24 -14.12 -0.03
CA LEU A 70 -9.63 -14.03 -1.45
C LEU A 70 -10.57 -12.85 -1.73
N ILE A 71 -11.44 -12.51 -0.77
CA ILE A 71 -12.32 -11.33 -0.88
C ILE A 71 -11.49 -10.05 -0.76
N ALA A 72 -10.53 -10.01 0.17
CA ALA A 72 -9.62 -8.88 0.35
C ALA A 72 -8.71 -8.67 -0.87
N GLU A 73 -8.23 -9.73 -1.50
CA GLU A 73 -7.45 -9.63 -2.75
C GLU A 73 -8.27 -9.01 -3.88
N LYS A 74 -9.53 -9.42 -4.07
CA LYS A 74 -10.41 -8.80 -5.07
C LYS A 74 -10.68 -7.33 -4.78
N PHE A 75 -10.81 -6.98 -3.51
CA PHE A 75 -11.02 -5.60 -3.10
C PHE A 75 -9.75 -4.76 -3.30
N GLU A 76 -8.59 -5.32 -2.99
CA GLU A 76 -7.28 -4.74 -3.25
C GLU A 76 -7.06 -4.48 -4.75
N ASP A 77 -7.40 -5.44 -5.62
CA ASP A 77 -7.32 -5.27 -7.07
C ASP A 77 -8.22 -4.11 -7.54
N PHE A 78 -9.47 -4.08 -7.06
CA PHE A 78 -10.41 -2.99 -7.35
C PHE A 78 -9.88 -1.62 -6.90
N LEU A 79 -9.34 -1.53 -5.68
CA LEU A 79 -8.74 -0.30 -5.16
C LEU A 79 -7.52 0.09 -6.00
N SER A 80 -6.65 -0.86 -6.33
CA SER A 80 -5.42 -0.64 -7.10
C SER A 80 -5.71 -0.07 -8.49
N GLU A 81 -6.68 -0.64 -9.21
CA GLU A 81 -7.11 -0.13 -10.52
C GLU A 81 -7.58 1.33 -10.43
N LYS A 82 -8.39 1.67 -9.43
CA LYS A 82 -8.95 3.02 -9.28
C LYS A 82 -7.97 4.05 -8.77
N ILE A 83 -7.12 3.66 -7.81
CA ILE A 83 -6.12 4.55 -7.19
C ILE A 83 -4.98 4.86 -8.17
N LYS A 84 -4.54 3.87 -8.97
CA LYS A 84 -3.53 4.07 -10.03
C LYS A 84 -4.11 4.83 -11.23
N GLY A 85 -5.39 4.65 -11.54
CA GLY A 85 -6.04 5.25 -12.69
C GLY A 85 -5.78 4.51 -14.00
N ASP A 86 -6.40 5.00 -15.08
CA ASP A 86 -6.45 4.26 -16.36
C ASP A 86 -5.14 4.37 -17.19
N ASP A 87 -4.33 5.41 -16.96
CA ASP A 87 -3.05 5.62 -17.66
C ASP A 87 -1.92 4.87 -16.95
N LYS A 88 -1.55 3.71 -17.50
CA LYS A 88 -0.46 2.88 -16.96
C LYS A 88 0.93 3.50 -17.09
N GLU A 89 1.11 4.43 -18.02
CA GLU A 89 2.40 5.14 -18.21
C GLU A 89 2.50 6.33 -17.26
N LYS A 90 1.35 6.84 -16.78
CA LYS A 90 1.26 7.96 -15.82
C LYS A 90 0.31 7.61 -14.68
N PRO A 91 0.60 6.56 -13.90
CA PRO A 91 -0.26 6.16 -12.81
C PRO A 91 -0.26 7.26 -11.74
N ASN A 92 -1.41 7.46 -11.12
CA ASN A 92 -1.55 8.38 -9.99
C ASN A 92 -0.91 7.82 -8.70
N ALA A 93 -0.62 6.52 -8.65
CA ALA A 93 -0.07 5.88 -7.47
C ALA A 93 0.83 4.69 -7.79
N LEU A 94 1.72 4.39 -6.86
CA LEU A 94 2.59 3.21 -6.85
C LEU A 94 2.20 2.35 -5.65
N PHE A 95 1.92 1.07 -5.88
CA PHE A 95 1.60 0.17 -4.78
C PHE A 95 2.90 -0.19 -4.05
N LEU A 96 2.97 0.20 -2.78
CA LEU A 96 4.13 -0.06 -1.93
C LEU A 96 4.10 -1.46 -1.35
N GLY A 97 2.91 -1.90 -0.93
CA GLY A 97 2.73 -3.22 -0.38
C GLY A 97 1.52 -3.33 0.50
N ARG A 98 1.39 -4.53 1.07
CA ARG A 98 0.36 -4.87 2.05
C ARG A 98 0.96 -5.58 3.24
N ILE A 99 0.37 -5.38 4.40
CA ILE A 99 0.70 -6.10 5.63
C ILE A 99 -0.57 -6.70 6.18
N THR A 100 -0.56 -7.99 6.50
CA THR A 100 -1.63 -8.67 7.24
C THR A 100 -1.09 -9.08 8.60
N TRP A 101 -1.72 -8.59 9.67
CA TRP A 101 -1.35 -8.89 11.04
C TRP A 101 -2.54 -8.60 11.96
N LYS A 102 -2.80 -9.48 12.94
CA LYS A 102 -3.77 -9.25 14.02
C LYS A 102 -5.12 -8.74 13.51
N GLU A 103 -5.78 -9.57 12.70
CA GLU A 103 -7.15 -9.34 12.23
C GLU A 103 -7.29 -8.12 11.29
N THR A 104 -6.18 -7.50 10.89
CA THR A 104 -6.19 -6.39 9.95
C THR A 104 -5.33 -6.65 8.72
N ARG A 105 -5.63 -5.92 7.65
CA ARG A 105 -4.74 -5.77 6.50
C ARG A 105 -4.57 -4.29 6.17
N GLU A 106 -3.34 -3.82 6.24
CA GLU A 106 -2.96 -2.51 5.74
C GLU A 106 -2.56 -2.62 4.26
N LEU A 107 -3.11 -1.75 3.42
CA LEU A 107 -2.76 -1.59 2.02
C LEU A 107 -2.14 -0.20 1.83
N ILE A 108 -0.98 -0.13 1.17
CA ILE A 108 -0.17 1.09 1.15
C ILE A 108 0.18 1.49 -0.28
N TRP A 109 -0.08 2.76 -0.61
CA TRP A 109 0.33 3.38 -1.87
C TRP A 109 1.12 4.66 -1.63
N ARG A 110 2.04 4.92 -2.55
CA ARG A 110 2.67 6.23 -2.75
C ARG A 110 1.91 6.96 -3.84
N VAL A 111 1.39 8.16 -3.55
CA VAL A 111 0.38 8.84 -4.36
C VAL A 111 0.90 10.18 -4.86
N TYR A 112 0.62 10.47 -6.14
CA TYR A 112 0.89 11.74 -6.80
C TYR A 112 -0.18 12.79 -6.46
N ASN A 113 -1.45 12.50 -6.77
CA ASN A 113 -2.57 13.38 -6.45
C ASN A 113 -3.47 12.77 -5.36
N PRO A 114 -3.38 13.24 -4.11
CA PRO A 114 -4.14 12.70 -2.98
C PRO A 114 -5.63 13.02 -3.07
N LYS A 115 -6.02 14.10 -3.76
CA LYS A 115 -7.41 14.55 -3.83
C LYS A 115 -8.28 13.54 -4.57
N ILE A 116 -7.76 13.01 -5.68
CA ILE A 116 -8.43 11.96 -6.47
C ILE A 116 -8.66 10.71 -5.61
N VAL A 117 -7.66 10.32 -4.83
CA VAL A 117 -7.74 9.15 -3.95
C VAL A 117 -8.72 9.40 -2.81
N ASN A 118 -8.69 10.57 -2.18
CA ASN A 118 -9.60 10.94 -1.10
C ASN A 118 -11.07 10.91 -1.56
N GLU A 119 -11.39 11.61 -2.66
CA GLU A 119 -12.75 11.65 -3.21
C GLU A 119 -13.28 10.25 -3.54
N PHE A 120 -12.43 9.40 -4.11
CA PHE A 120 -12.78 8.00 -4.40
C PHE A 120 -13.06 7.18 -3.14
N LEU A 121 -12.21 7.27 -2.11
CA LEU A 121 -12.37 6.51 -0.88
C LEU A 121 -13.59 6.98 -0.07
N GLU A 122 -13.83 8.29 -0.01
CA GLU A 122 -15.05 8.85 0.60
C GLU A 122 -16.31 8.31 -0.08
N GLU A 123 -16.34 8.28 -1.42
CA GLU A 123 -17.47 7.75 -2.18
C GLU A 123 -17.75 6.26 -1.87
N ILE A 124 -16.71 5.45 -1.71
CA ILE A 124 -16.86 4.02 -1.33
C ILE A 124 -17.47 3.89 0.07
N ILE A 125 -17.03 4.73 1.03
CA ILE A 125 -17.52 4.71 2.41
C ILE A 125 -18.98 5.16 2.46
N GLU A 126 -19.32 6.26 1.79
CA GLU A 126 -20.68 6.82 1.76
C GLU A 126 -21.68 5.85 1.13
N LYS A 127 -21.28 5.14 0.06
CA LYS A 127 -22.15 4.18 -0.63
C LYS A 127 -22.45 2.93 0.20
N LYS A 128 -21.68 2.64 1.26
CA LYS A 128 -21.82 1.44 2.13
C LYS A 128 -21.94 0.12 1.37
N LYS A 129 -21.36 0.05 0.17
CA LYS A 129 -21.38 -1.13 -0.71
C LYS A 129 -19.97 -1.71 -0.83
N HIS A 130 -19.36 -2.03 0.31
CA HIS A 130 -18.05 -2.63 0.37
C HIS A 130 -18.09 -3.86 1.28
N SER A 131 -17.24 -4.84 0.98
CA SER A 131 -17.18 -6.12 1.71
C SER A 131 -16.45 -6.01 3.05
N PHE A 132 -15.75 -4.90 3.30
CA PHE A 132 -14.94 -4.70 4.51
C PHE A 132 -15.21 -3.33 5.11
N GLN A 133 -15.38 -3.27 6.44
CA GLN A 133 -15.18 -2.00 7.14
C GLN A 133 -13.71 -1.62 7.05
N PHE A 134 -13.43 -0.40 6.57
CA PHE A 134 -12.09 0.12 6.49
C PHE A 134 -12.02 1.58 6.89
N ASP A 135 -10.86 1.95 7.40
CA ASP A 135 -10.44 3.33 7.62
C ASP A 135 -9.27 3.63 6.69
N TYR A 136 -9.02 4.91 6.41
CA TYR A 136 -7.86 5.30 5.60
C TYR A 136 -7.21 6.58 6.11
N ARG A 137 -5.93 6.75 5.77
CA ARG A 137 -5.14 7.94 6.08
C ARG A 137 -4.33 8.35 4.85
N ILE A 138 -4.37 9.64 4.51
CA ILE A 138 -3.57 10.23 3.44
C ILE A 138 -2.73 11.36 4.02
N GLU A 139 -1.41 11.18 4.02
CA GLU A 139 -0.47 12.12 4.63
C GLU A 139 0.59 12.56 3.62
N ASN A 140 0.97 13.84 3.69
CA ASN A 140 2.11 14.33 2.93
C ASN A 140 3.39 13.80 3.57
N ASP A 141 4.23 13.16 2.77
CA ASP A 141 5.43 12.45 3.14
C ASP A 141 6.42 12.49 1.96
N GLU A 142 6.88 13.68 1.60
CA GLU A 142 7.75 13.94 0.43
C GLU A 142 9.03 13.08 0.42
N GLU A 143 9.55 12.73 1.59
CA GLU A 143 10.78 11.95 1.76
C GLU A 143 10.52 10.45 1.95
N TRP A 144 9.26 10.02 1.95
CA TRP A 144 8.82 8.64 2.17
C TRP A 144 9.21 8.05 3.54
N LYS A 145 9.24 8.87 4.60
CA LYS A 145 9.55 8.43 5.97
C LYS A 145 8.58 7.38 6.50
N LEU A 146 7.30 7.48 6.15
CA LEU A 146 6.28 6.49 6.56
C LEU A 146 6.46 5.13 5.84
N ALA A 147 7.18 5.11 4.72
CA ALA A 147 7.49 3.89 3.99
C ALA A 147 8.81 3.23 4.43
N GLU A 148 9.66 3.91 5.20
CA GLU A 148 11.02 3.44 5.52
C GLU A 148 11.02 2.06 6.18
N TRP A 149 10.19 1.85 7.21
CA TRP A 149 10.13 0.57 7.92
C TRP A 149 9.83 -0.61 6.97
N HIS A 150 8.91 -0.40 6.03
CA HIS A 150 8.53 -1.37 5.00
C HIS A 150 9.72 -1.69 4.09
N LEU A 151 10.41 -0.67 3.60
CA LEU A 151 11.51 -0.82 2.65
C LEU A 151 12.79 -1.36 3.30
N GLU A 152 13.08 -0.96 4.55
CA GLU A 152 14.24 -1.43 5.31
C GLU A 152 14.13 -2.91 5.70
N SER A 153 12.92 -3.35 6.06
CA SER A 153 12.65 -4.75 6.41
C SER A 153 13.11 -5.68 5.27
N VAL A 154 12.90 -5.28 4.02
CA VAL A 154 13.35 -6.02 2.84
C VAL A 154 14.87 -5.87 2.58
N LYS A 155 15.42 -4.66 2.67
CA LYS A 155 16.87 -4.42 2.48
C LYS A 155 17.73 -5.32 3.37
N SER A 156 17.24 -5.59 4.58
CA SER A 156 17.92 -6.49 5.53
C SER A 156 17.97 -7.94 5.07
N ILE A 157 16.97 -8.39 4.30
CA ILE A 157 16.85 -9.76 3.80
C ILE A 157 17.66 -9.95 2.52
N THR A 158 17.61 -8.99 1.60
CA THR A 158 18.37 -9.05 0.33
C THR A 158 19.88 -8.95 0.55
N LYS A 159 20.35 -8.21 1.56
CA LYS A 159 21.78 -8.19 1.94
C LYS A 159 22.30 -9.53 2.48
N LYS A 160 21.46 -10.40 3.03
CA LYS A 160 21.85 -11.72 3.52
C LYS A 160 21.99 -12.78 2.41
N LYS A 161 21.51 -12.48 1.20
CA LYS A 161 21.54 -13.40 0.04
C LYS A 161 22.70 -13.13 -0.94
N LYS A 162 23.54 -12.12 -0.68
CA LYS A 162 24.78 -11.81 -1.41
C LYS A 162 25.99 -12.20 -0.58
#